data_AF-A0A1V6TJ22-F1
#
_entry.id   AF-A0A1V6TJ22-F1
#
_cell.length_a   1.000
_cell.length_b   1.000
_cell.length_c   1.000
_cell.angle_alpha   90.00
_cell.angle_beta   90.00
_cell.angle_gamma   90.00
#
_symmetry.space_group_name_H-M   'P 1'
#
loop_
_entity.id
_entity.type
_entity.pdbx_description
1 polymer ?
#
loop_
_entity_poly.entity_id
_entity_poly.type
_entity_poly.pdbx_seq_one_letter_code
_entity_poly.pdbx_strand_id
1 'polypeptide(L)'
;NVEANALLYHVLMQGLKLSQAVNDRSMTKKWSSTAMKIKSASNEKLWDHDAGLYRDNETTTLHPQDGNVWAVKSNLTQSKSQIASISRSLRSRWGKYGAPAPEAGTTVSPFISGIELQSHYLAGNANSALGLLRLEWGFMMDDPRMTNSTFIEGYSTDGSLVYAPYANSPRISHAHGWSTAPTSVLMNYAAGLKIMDGAGEIWRIEPQPGDLRFIDAGFTTVHGSFGIKFEAMNGTYKELSFKVPEGSNGDVILPGVRGTFVNQNGTHISFNDRTSQSLGGGNWTLVPFKN
;
A
#
# COMPACT_ATOMS: atom_id res chain seq x y z
N ASN A 1 19.77 -2.02 -11.86
CA ASN A 1 18.87 -1.09 -11.20
C ASN A 1 17.60 -1.87 -10.88
N VAL A 2 17.33 -2.11 -9.59
CA VAL A 2 16.27 -3.00 -9.12
C VAL A 2 14.90 -2.36 -9.24
N GLU A 3 14.83 -1.03 -9.09
CA GLU A 3 13.60 -0.25 -9.33
C GLU A 3 13.09 -0.45 -10.76
N ALA A 4 13.95 -0.25 -11.77
CA ALA A 4 13.61 -0.45 -13.17
C ALA A 4 13.14 -1.89 -13.47
N ASN A 5 13.74 -2.90 -12.84
CA ASN A 5 13.31 -4.29 -12.98
C ASN A 5 11.94 -4.53 -12.33
N ALA A 6 11.71 -3.98 -11.14
CA ALA A 6 10.43 -4.07 -10.43
C ALA A 6 9.30 -3.38 -11.22
N LEU A 7 9.57 -2.18 -11.76
CA LEU A 7 8.66 -1.43 -12.62
C LEU A 7 8.36 -2.18 -13.92
N LEU A 8 9.37 -2.71 -14.60
CA LEU A 8 9.17 -3.48 -15.83
C LEU A 8 8.36 -4.74 -15.57
N TYR A 9 8.65 -5.48 -14.49
CA TYR A 9 7.83 -6.61 -14.05
C TYR A 9 6.37 -6.17 -13.83
N HIS A 10 6.16 -5.08 -13.09
CA HIS A 10 4.82 -4.55 -12.83
C HIS A 10 4.06 -4.23 -14.11
N VAL A 11 4.68 -3.48 -15.02
CA VAL A 11 4.07 -3.07 -16.29
C VAL A 11 3.70 -4.27 -17.15
N LEU A 12 4.57 -5.29 -17.23
CA LEU A 12 4.24 -6.53 -17.96
C LEU A 12 3.03 -7.24 -17.34
N MET A 13 2.95 -7.32 -16.01
CA MET A 13 1.81 -7.94 -15.33
C MET A 13 0.51 -7.14 -15.52
N GLN A 14 0.56 -5.81 -15.51
CA GLN A 14 -0.61 -4.98 -15.82
C GLN A 14 -1.01 -5.09 -17.29
N GLY A 15 -0.03 -5.12 -18.20
CA GLY A 15 -0.27 -5.33 -19.63
C GLY A 15 -0.97 -6.65 -19.93
N LEU A 16 -0.63 -7.72 -19.20
CA LEU A 16 -1.32 -9.02 -19.31
C LEU A 16 -2.79 -8.95 -18.86
N LYS A 17 -3.10 -8.17 -17.81
CA LYS A 17 -4.50 -7.94 -17.39
C LYS A 17 -5.26 -7.13 -18.44
N LEU A 18 -4.64 -6.08 -18.97
CA LEU A 18 -5.25 -5.27 -20.03
C LEU A 18 -5.50 -6.11 -21.29
N SER A 19 -4.56 -6.97 -21.66
CA SER A 19 -4.69 -7.84 -22.83
C SER A 19 -5.87 -8.82 -22.68
N GLN A 20 -6.15 -9.28 -21.46
CA GLN A 20 -7.36 -10.05 -21.16
C GLN A 20 -8.63 -9.20 -21.34
N ALA A 21 -8.64 -7.97 -20.84
CA ALA A 21 -9.79 -7.07 -20.92
C ALA A 21 -10.15 -6.70 -22.37
N VAL A 22 -9.16 -6.55 -23.27
CA VAL A 22 -9.38 -6.26 -24.70
C VAL A 22 -9.42 -7.52 -25.58
N ASN A 23 -9.37 -8.71 -24.97
CA ASN A 23 -9.34 -10.01 -25.64
C ASN A 23 -8.18 -10.18 -26.66
N ASP A 24 -7.04 -9.53 -26.45
CA ASP A 24 -5.80 -9.79 -27.19
C ASP A 24 -4.90 -10.75 -26.39
N ARG A 25 -4.79 -11.98 -26.88
CA ARG A 25 -3.99 -13.03 -26.23
C ARG A 25 -2.68 -13.33 -26.95
N SER A 26 -2.39 -12.63 -28.05
CA SER A 26 -1.29 -12.96 -28.97
C SER A 26 0.08 -13.02 -28.28
N MET A 27 0.36 -12.08 -27.37
CA MET A 27 1.65 -11.96 -26.69
C MET A 27 1.67 -12.50 -25.25
N THR A 28 0.57 -13.09 -24.76
CA THR A 28 0.42 -13.49 -23.35
C THR A 28 1.55 -14.41 -22.88
N LYS A 29 1.89 -15.44 -23.67
CA LYS A 29 2.96 -16.40 -23.33
C LYS A 29 4.34 -15.74 -23.30
N LYS A 30 4.62 -14.84 -24.25
CA LYS A 30 5.91 -14.14 -24.34
C LYS A 30 6.10 -13.22 -23.13
N TRP A 31 5.12 -12.37 -22.84
CA TRP A 31 5.25 -11.38 -21.76
C TRP A 31 5.18 -11.99 -20.36
N SER A 32 4.37 -13.04 -20.15
CA SER A 32 4.42 -13.80 -18.89
C SER A 32 5.77 -14.47 -18.69
N SER A 33 6.34 -15.11 -19.72
CA SER A 33 7.68 -15.72 -19.63
C SER A 33 8.76 -14.67 -19.34
N THR A 34 8.73 -13.53 -20.02
CA THR A 34 9.67 -12.42 -19.77
C THR A 34 9.56 -11.89 -18.35
N ALA A 35 8.34 -11.64 -17.86
CA ALA A 35 8.12 -11.18 -16.49
C ALA A 35 8.68 -12.18 -15.46
N MET A 36 8.45 -13.48 -15.65
CA MET A 36 9.00 -14.51 -14.76
C MET A 36 10.53 -14.56 -14.79
N LYS A 37 11.17 -14.35 -15.94
CA LYS A 37 12.63 -14.25 -16.05
C LYS A 37 13.18 -13.03 -15.30
N ILE A 38 12.53 -11.87 -15.41
CA ILE A 38 12.91 -10.66 -14.66
C ILE A 38 12.82 -10.91 -13.15
N LYS A 39 11.71 -11.51 -12.70
CA LYS A 39 11.52 -11.86 -11.30
C LYS A 39 12.59 -12.84 -10.80
N SER A 40 12.90 -13.88 -11.56
CA SER A 40 13.95 -14.84 -11.23
C SER A 40 15.32 -14.17 -11.14
N ALA A 41 15.72 -13.46 -12.19
CA ALA A 41 17.04 -12.83 -12.26
C ALA A 41 17.25 -11.75 -11.19
N SER A 42 16.21 -10.96 -10.88
CA SER A 42 16.30 -9.93 -9.82
C SER A 42 16.53 -10.54 -8.45
N ASN A 43 15.86 -11.66 -8.14
CA ASN A 43 16.05 -12.36 -6.88
C ASN A 43 17.38 -13.11 -6.80
N GLU A 44 17.83 -13.71 -7.89
CA GLU A 44 19.11 -14.41 -7.94
C GLU A 44 20.31 -13.45 -7.82
N LYS A 45 20.24 -12.30 -8.50
CA LYS A 45 21.38 -11.41 -8.67
C LYS A 45 21.43 -10.26 -7.67
N LEU A 46 20.27 -9.75 -7.24
CA LEU A 46 20.19 -8.49 -6.51
C LEU A 46 19.76 -8.65 -5.06
N TRP A 47 19.13 -9.76 -4.68
CA TRP A 47 18.73 -9.98 -3.30
C TRP A 47 19.96 -10.14 -2.39
N ASP A 48 20.00 -9.38 -1.31
CA ASP A 48 21.01 -9.45 -0.27
C ASP A 48 20.35 -9.99 1.01
N HIS A 49 20.71 -11.23 1.35
CA HIS A 49 20.13 -11.93 2.50
C HIS A 49 20.49 -11.28 3.83
N ASP A 50 21.69 -10.72 3.96
CA ASP A 50 22.18 -10.15 5.22
C ASP A 50 21.54 -8.79 5.47
N ALA A 51 21.41 -7.96 4.43
CA ALA A 51 20.69 -6.69 4.51
C ALA A 51 19.17 -6.87 4.59
N GLY A 52 18.65 -8.00 4.11
CA GLY A 52 17.21 -8.22 3.96
C GLY A 52 16.57 -7.25 2.96
N LEU A 53 17.35 -6.82 1.95
CA LEU A 53 16.99 -5.84 0.92
C LEU A 53 17.60 -6.27 -0.42
N TYR A 54 17.09 -5.73 -1.52
CA TYR A 54 17.76 -5.79 -2.80
C TYR A 54 18.83 -4.70 -2.90
N ARG A 55 19.97 -5.05 -3.48
CA ARG A 55 20.95 -4.10 -4.01
C ARG A 55 20.40 -3.40 -5.25
N ASP A 56 20.83 -2.18 -5.51
CA ASP A 56 20.40 -1.44 -6.69
C ASP A 56 20.79 -2.17 -7.98
N ASN A 57 22.03 -2.62 -8.09
CA ASN A 57 22.50 -3.38 -9.23
C ASN A 57 23.71 -4.24 -8.87
N GLU A 58 24.21 -5.04 -9.82
CA GLU A 58 25.28 -6.03 -9.58
C GLU A 58 26.65 -5.39 -9.24
N THR A 59 26.82 -4.09 -9.45
CA THR A 59 28.11 -3.41 -9.27
C THR A 59 28.17 -2.48 -8.05
N THR A 60 27.09 -2.38 -7.27
CA THR A 60 27.04 -1.51 -6.07
C THR A 60 26.67 -2.29 -4.81
N THR A 61 26.96 -1.69 -3.66
CA THR A 61 26.49 -2.14 -2.34
C THR A 61 25.28 -1.34 -1.84
N LEU A 62 24.74 -0.41 -2.65
CA LEU A 62 23.61 0.43 -2.29
C LEU A 62 22.33 -0.41 -2.25
N HIS A 63 21.55 -0.31 -1.16
CA HIS A 63 20.18 -0.82 -1.08
C HIS A 63 19.20 0.34 -1.20
N PRO A 64 18.65 0.63 -2.40
CA PRO A 64 17.88 1.83 -2.62
C PRO A 64 16.48 1.70 -2.01
N GLN A 65 15.88 2.81 -1.56
CA GLN A 65 14.52 2.82 -1.02
C GLN A 65 13.52 2.48 -2.13
N ASP A 66 13.57 3.22 -3.24
CA ASP A 66 12.69 3.09 -4.40
C ASP A 66 12.56 1.65 -4.92
N GLY A 67 13.67 0.98 -5.13
CA GLY A 67 13.72 -0.34 -5.71
C GLY A 67 13.23 -1.42 -4.75
N ASN A 68 13.44 -1.24 -3.44
CA ASN A 68 12.93 -2.17 -2.44
C ASN A 68 11.42 -2.03 -2.22
N VAL A 69 10.91 -0.79 -2.17
CA VAL A 69 9.45 -0.57 -2.05
C VAL A 69 8.71 -1.00 -3.32
N TRP A 70 9.31 -0.77 -4.50
CA TRP A 70 8.76 -1.26 -5.76
C TRP A 70 8.84 -2.78 -5.89
N ALA A 71 9.89 -3.44 -5.39
CA ALA A 71 9.97 -4.90 -5.38
C ALA A 71 8.80 -5.53 -4.59
N VAL A 72 8.37 -4.90 -3.50
CA VAL A 72 7.18 -5.31 -2.74
C VAL A 72 5.90 -4.99 -3.52
N LYS A 73 5.68 -3.72 -3.90
CA LYS A 73 4.45 -3.29 -4.58
C LYS A 73 4.19 -4.01 -5.90
N SER A 74 5.24 -4.29 -6.66
CA SER A 74 5.16 -4.99 -7.93
C SER A 74 4.96 -6.50 -7.79
N ASN A 75 5.12 -7.06 -6.58
CA ASN A 75 5.21 -8.49 -6.34
C ASN A 75 6.43 -9.15 -7.03
N LEU A 76 7.57 -8.44 -7.09
CA LEU A 76 8.86 -9.00 -7.54
C LEU A 76 9.46 -9.97 -6.50
N THR A 77 9.12 -9.79 -5.22
CA THR A 77 9.53 -10.69 -4.13
C THR A 77 9.02 -12.12 -4.32
N GLN A 78 9.75 -13.10 -3.78
CA GLN A 78 9.43 -14.53 -3.86
C GLN A 78 8.59 -15.03 -2.69
N SER A 79 8.57 -14.35 -1.54
CA SER A 79 7.91 -14.86 -0.34
C SER A 79 7.43 -13.75 0.60
N LYS A 80 6.46 -14.10 1.47
CA LYS A 80 5.99 -13.22 2.55
C LYS A 80 7.12 -12.88 3.54
N SER A 81 8.06 -13.80 3.79
CA SER A 81 9.20 -13.54 4.66
C SER A 81 10.14 -12.48 4.08
N GLN A 82 10.33 -12.46 2.76
CA GLN A 82 11.11 -11.44 2.06
C GLN A 82 10.43 -10.06 2.17
N ILE A 83 9.11 -9.99 1.94
CA ILE A 83 8.33 -8.76 2.12
C ILE A 83 8.46 -8.24 3.57
N ALA A 84 8.31 -9.13 4.56
CA ALA A 84 8.46 -8.79 5.96
C ALA A 84 9.89 -8.33 6.31
N SER A 85 10.91 -8.92 5.69
CA SER A 85 12.30 -8.50 5.84
C SER A 85 12.52 -7.10 5.31
N ILE A 86 12.07 -6.81 4.08
CA ILE A 86 12.16 -5.48 3.49
C ILE A 86 11.48 -4.45 4.39
N SER A 87 10.25 -4.74 4.86
CA SER A 87 9.55 -3.85 5.80
C SER A 87 10.34 -3.57 7.08
N ARG A 88 11.05 -4.54 7.66
CA ARG A 88 11.85 -4.32 8.87
C ARG A 88 13.11 -3.54 8.57
N SER A 89 13.83 -3.92 7.51
CA SER A 89 15.08 -3.27 7.10
C SER A 89 14.84 -1.82 6.70
N LEU A 90 13.80 -1.51 5.92
CA LEU A 90 13.41 -0.13 5.60
C LEU A 90 13.11 0.69 6.85
N ARG A 91 12.27 0.17 7.76
CA ARG A 91 11.95 0.82 9.04
C ARG A 91 13.18 1.14 9.87
N SER A 92 14.15 0.24 9.91
CA SER A 92 15.38 0.43 10.70
C SER A 92 16.24 1.61 10.24
N ARG A 93 16.03 2.11 9.01
CA ARG A 93 16.80 3.21 8.43
C ARG A 93 16.17 4.58 8.65
N TRP A 94 14.97 4.66 9.19
CA TRP A 94 14.29 5.95 9.35
C TRP A 94 15.11 6.91 10.21
N GLY A 95 15.27 8.12 9.69
CA GLY A 95 15.91 9.22 10.41
C GLY A 95 14.90 9.99 11.26
N LYS A 96 15.34 11.13 11.78
CA LYS A 96 14.50 12.03 12.59
C LYS A 96 13.30 12.60 11.81
N TYR A 97 13.43 12.76 10.49
CA TYR A 97 12.45 13.47 9.67
C TYR A 97 11.71 12.60 8.67
N GLY A 98 12.07 11.32 8.51
CA GLY A 98 11.39 10.42 7.57
C GLY A 98 12.28 9.29 7.08
N ALA A 99 11.80 8.58 6.06
CA ALA A 99 12.54 7.49 5.44
C ALA A 99 13.58 8.03 4.43
N PRO A 100 14.87 7.66 4.54
CA PRO A 100 15.88 8.12 3.60
C PRO A 100 15.80 7.39 2.26
N ALA A 101 16.03 8.13 1.17
CA ALA A 101 16.20 7.66 -0.20
C ALA A 101 17.68 7.74 -0.60
N PRO A 102 18.54 6.78 -0.20
CA PRO A 102 19.99 6.88 -0.38
C PRO A 102 20.44 6.88 -1.86
N GLU A 103 19.61 6.37 -2.76
CA GLU A 103 19.78 6.49 -4.21
C GLU A 103 19.76 7.92 -4.73
N ALA A 104 19.17 8.84 -3.95
CA ALA A 104 19.04 10.26 -4.26
C ALA A 104 19.83 11.13 -3.29
N GLY A 105 20.95 10.65 -2.74
CA GLY A 105 21.79 11.41 -1.80
C GLY A 105 21.12 11.62 -0.44
N THR A 106 21.32 12.79 0.17
CA THR A 106 20.69 13.14 1.47
C THR A 106 19.24 13.58 1.26
N THR A 107 18.38 12.64 0.88
CA THR A 107 17.00 12.92 0.49
C THR A 107 16.00 12.12 1.31
N VAL A 108 14.88 12.77 1.65
CA VAL A 108 13.59 12.14 1.97
C VAL A 108 12.62 12.48 0.84
N SER A 109 12.02 11.45 0.24
CA SER A 109 11.10 11.60 -0.89
C SER A 109 9.70 11.11 -0.50
N PRO A 110 8.74 12.03 -0.23
CA PRO A 110 7.36 11.65 0.05
C PRO A 110 6.69 10.81 -1.04
N PHE A 111 7.15 10.95 -2.29
CA PHE A 111 6.74 10.09 -3.40
C PHE A 111 7.09 8.62 -3.13
N ILE A 112 8.35 8.33 -2.82
CA ILE A 112 8.83 6.97 -2.55
C ILE A 112 8.37 6.48 -1.18
N SER A 113 8.40 7.32 -0.15
CA SER A 113 7.85 7.01 1.17
C SER A 113 6.36 6.66 1.12
N GLY A 114 5.60 7.27 0.20
CA GLY A 114 4.21 6.88 -0.06
C GLY A 114 4.03 5.44 -0.55
N ILE A 115 5.04 4.90 -1.23
CA ILE A 115 5.12 3.49 -1.65
C ILE A 115 5.66 2.62 -0.50
N GLU A 116 6.54 3.16 0.34
CA GLU A 116 6.98 2.49 1.57
C GLU A 116 5.81 2.24 2.53
N LEU A 117 4.91 3.21 2.71
CA LEU A 117 3.66 3.02 3.45
C LEU A 117 2.88 1.79 2.95
N GLN A 118 2.69 1.69 1.63
CA GLN A 118 2.01 0.54 1.01
C GLN A 118 2.78 -0.76 1.25
N SER A 119 4.10 -0.71 1.18
CA SER A 119 4.97 -1.89 1.38
C SER A 119 4.85 -2.44 2.81
N HIS A 120 4.74 -1.57 3.82
CA HIS A 120 4.47 -1.98 5.19
C HIS A 120 3.10 -2.65 5.35
N TYR A 121 2.05 -2.12 4.74
CA TYR A 121 0.74 -2.80 4.73
C TYR A 121 0.76 -4.13 3.98
N LEU A 122 1.45 -4.21 2.84
CA LEU A 122 1.64 -5.47 2.11
C LEU A 122 2.45 -6.50 2.91
N ALA A 123 3.30 -6.04 3.84
CA ALA A 123 4.00 -6.88 4.81
C ALA A 123 3.15 -7.31 6.02
N GLY A 124 1.89 -6.87 6.11
CA GLY A 124 1.03 -7.06 7.28
C GLY A 124 1.48 -6.23 8.50
N ASN A 125 2.24 -5.17 8.29
CA ASN A 125 2.84 -4.34 9.34
C ASN A 125 2.23 -2.93 9.34
N ALA A 126 0.92 -2.86 9.56
CA ALA A 126 0.15 -1.61 9.59
C ALA A 126 0.74 -0.57 10.56
N ASN A 127 1.23 -0.98 11.72
CA ASN A 127 1.88 -0.09 12.70
C ASN A 127 3.17 0.53 12.16
N SER A 128 3.85 -0.12 11.22
CA SER A 128 4.97 0.50 10.52
C SER A 128 4.53 1.53 9.51
N ALA A 129 3.50 1.24 8.72
CA ALA A 129 2.94 2.27 7.84
C ALA A 129 2.49 3.51 8.64
N LEU A 130 1.72 3.32 9.71
CA LEU A 130 1.25 4.42 10.55
C LEU A 130 2.39 5.14 11.29
N GLY A 131 3.44 4.42 11.67
CA GLY A 131 4.65 5.00 12.25
C GLY A 131 5.36 5.95 11.29
N LEU A 132 5.59 5.52 10.05
CA LEU A 132 6.19 6.39 9.02
C LEU A 132 5.27 7.56 8.67
N LEU A 133 3.96 7.31 8.57
CA LEU A 133 2.97 8.35 8.31
C LEU A 133 3.08 9.46 9.37
N ARG A 134 3.05 9.11 10.65
CA ARG A 134 3.17 10.07 11.75
C ARG A 134 4.53 10.76 11.79
N LEU A 135 5.61 10.05 11.49
CA LEU A 135 6.96 10.60 11.47
C LEU A 135 7.15 11.63 10.36
N GLU A 136 6.93 11.22 9.12
CA GLU A 136 7.27 11.99 7.92
C GLU A 136 6.18 13.00 7.56
N TRP A 137 4.91 12.61 7.54
CA TRP A 137 3.82 13.55 7.27
C TRP A 137 3.49 14.43 8.47
N GLY A 138 3.71 13.95 9.69
CA GLY A 138 3.63 14.81 10.88
C GLY A 138 4.67 15.92 10.84
N PHE A 139 5.91 15.60 10.46
CA PHE A 139 6.94 16.61 10.20
C PHE A 139 6.53 17.60 9.10
N MET A 140 6.05 17.10 7.94
CA MET A 140 5.61 17.98 6.84
C MET A 140 4.39 18.84 7.18
N MET A 141 3.57 18.42 8.15
CA MET A 141 2.38 19.15 8.59
C MET A 141 2.72 20.26 9.60
N ASP A 142 3.49 19.93 10.64
CA ASP A 142 3.57 20.77 11.84
C ASP A 142 4.90 21.53 12.02
N ASP A 143 5.96 21.19 11.28
CA ASP A 143 7.24 21.85 11.47
C ASP A 143 7.23 23.31 10.98
N PRO A 144 7.83 24.27 11.71
CA PRO A 144 7.85 25.70 11.32
C PRO A 144 8.47 26.00 9.94
N ARG A 145 9.23 25.07 9.36
CA ARG A 145 9.76 25.18 7.99
C ARG A 145 8.71 24.91 6.91
N MET A 146 7.57 24.31 7.27
CA MET A 146 6.55 23.85 6.34
C MET A 146 5.40 24.85 6.20
N THR A 147 4.44 24.55 5.32
CA THR A 147 3.32 25.46 5.02
C THR A 147 2.11 25.27 5.93
N ASN A 148 2.08 24.21 6.75
CA ASN A 148 0.93 23.84 7.59
C ASN A 148 -0.41 23.76 6.81
N SER A 149 -0.35 23.42 5.53
CA SER A 149 -1.53 23.40 4.65
C SER A 149 -1.36 22.52 3.41
N THR A 150 -0.12 22.31 2.97
CA THR A 150 0.22 21.51 1.79
C THR A 150 1.46 20.64 2.08
N PHE A 151 1.68 19.62 1.25
CA PHE A 151 2.86 18.75 1.39
C PHE A 151 3.94 19.13 0.37
N ILE A 152 5.19 19.19 0.86
CA ILE A 152 6.37 19.52 0.07
C ILE A 152 6.77 18.36 -0.85
N GLU A 153 7.43 18.69 -1.96
CA GLU A 153 7.94 17.77 -2.97
C GLU A 153 8.98 16.77 -2.44
N GLY A 154 9.89 17.26 -1.61
CA GLY A 154 11.01 16.50 -1.07
C GLY A 154 11.91 17.42 -0.27
N TYR A 155 12.72 16.84 0.59
CA TYR A 155 13.59 17.59 1.52
C TYR A 155 14.76 16.73 1.96
N SER A 156 15.66 17.28 2.77
CA SER A 156 16.88 16.61 3.16
C SER A 156 16.66 15.69 4.36
N THR A 157 17.51 14.68 4.53
CA THR A 157 17.49 13.79 5.71
C THR A 157 17.69 14.51 7.06
N ASP A 158 18.18 15.75 7.05
CA ASP A 158 18.27 16.63 8.23
C ASP A 158 17.07 17.58 8.40
N GLY A 159 16.04 17.43 7.56
CA GLY A 159 14.82 18.24 7.55
C GLY A 159 15.01 19.63 6.93
N SER A 160 16.20 19.99 6.44
CA SER A 160 16.35 21.24 5.71
C SER A 160 15.59 21.17 4.37
N LEU A 161 15.09 22.32 3.91
CA LEU A 161 14.33 22.45 2.67
C LEU A 161 15.26 22.43 1.45
N VAL A 162 16.07 21.38 1.37
CA VAL A 162 17.02 21.11 0.29
C VAL A 162 16.69 19.73 -0.24
N TYR A 163 16.49 19.63 -1.56
CA TYR A 163 16.19 18.38 -2.22
C TYR A 163 17.34 18.06 -3.16
N ALA A 164 18.13 17.04 -2.83
CA ALA A 164 19.41 16.77 -3.49
C ALA A 164 19.32 16.58 -5.03
N PRO A 165 18.21 16.08 -5.62
CA PRO A 165 18.03 16.05 -7.07
C PRO A 165 18.04 17.44 -7.74
N TYR A 166 17.86 18.52 -6.99
CA TYR A 166 17.90 19.89 -7.49
C TYR A 166 19.15 20.64 -7.05
N ALA A 167 19.81 21.27 -8.00
CA ALA A 167 20.92 22.19 -7.73
C ALA A 167 20.46 23.52 -7.11
N ASN A 168 19.17 23.85 -7.15
CA ASN A 168 18.63 25.13 -6.69
C ASN A 168 17.37 24.91 -5.81
N SER A 169 17.51 25.08 -4.50
CA SER A 169 16.47 24.79 -3.49
C SER A 169 15.16 25.58 -3.67
N PRO A 170 15.15 26.87 -4.07
CA PRO A 170 13.92 27.58 -4.46
C PRO A 170 13.01 26.91 -5.49
N ARG A 171 13.46 25.87 -6.21
CA ARG A 171 12.62 25.10 -7.15
C ARG A 171 11.73 24.06 -6.48
N ILE A 172 11.95 23.76 -5.21
CA ILE A 172 11.20 22.73 -4.48
C ILE A 172 9.75 23.22 -4.34
N SER A 173 8.81 22.45 -4.87
CA SER A 173 7.40 22.77 -4.69
C SER A 173 6.98 22.48 -3.25
N HIS A 174 6.36 23.46 -2.60
CA HIS A 174 5.76 23.30 -1.28
C HIS A 174 4.32 22.75 -1.31
N ALA A 175 3.78 22.51 -2.50
CA ALA A 175 2.45 21.95 -2.71
C ALA A 175 2.52 20.92 -3.85
N HIS A 176 3.05 19.74 -3.53
CA HIS A 176 3.34 18.71 -4.52
C HIS A 176 2.40 17.50 -4.36
N GLY A 177 1.61 17.23 -5.40
CA GLY A 177 0.57 16.19 -5.36
C GLY A 177 1.08 14.78 -5.12
N TRP A 178 2.33 14.48 -5.50
CA TRP A 178 2.92 13.15 -5.26
C TRP A 178 3.14 12.84 -3.76
N SER A 179 3.01 13.84 -2.89
CA SER A 179 3.21 13.74 -1.45
C SER A 179 1.90 13.43 -0.71
N THR A 180 0.78 13.24 -1.42
CA THR A 180 -0.54 12.98 -0.83
C THR A 180 -0.86 11.49 -0.70
N ALA A 181 0.15 10.62 -0.69
CA ALA A 181 -0.03 9.18 -0.52
C ALA A 181 -0.87 8.76 0.70
N PRO A 182 -0.83 9.44 1.87
CA PRO A 182 -1.67 9.08 3.02
C PRO A 182 -3.16 8.97 2.68
N THR A 183 -3.68 9.80 1.79
CA THR A 183 -5.09 9.78 1.39
C THR A 183 -5.49 8.42 0.84
N SER A 184 -4.75 7.90 -0.15
CA SER A 184 -5.07 6.61 -0.76
C SER A 184 -4.64 5.43 0.12
N VAL A 185 -3.55 5.58 0.88
CA VAL A 185 -3.05 4.52 1.77
C VAL A 185 -4.02 4.25 2.92
N LEU A 186 -4.50 5.29 3.60
CA LEU A 186 -5.45 5.14 4.70
C LEU A 186 -6.79 4.56 4.19
N MET A 187 -7.24 4.98 3.01
CA MET A 187 -8.45 4.46 2.39
C MET A 187 -8.32 2.97 2.01
N ASN A 188 -7.24 2.62 1.29
CA ASN A 188 -7.11 1.30 0.67
C ASN A 188 -6.59 0.22 1.62
N TYR A 189 -5.88 0.61 2.69
CA TYR A 189 -5.25 -0.33 3.61
C TYR A 189 -5.75 -0.20 5.04
N ALA A 190 -5.73 0.99 5.64
CA ALA A 190 -6.21 1.15 7.02
C ALA A 190 -7.71 0.83 7.12
N ALA A 191 -8.51 1.50 6.28
CA ALA A 191 -9.93 1.20 6.11
C ALA A 191 -10.17 -0.07 5.29
N GLY A 192 -9.24 -0.41 4.38
CA GLY A 192 -9.26 -1.67 3.65
C GLY A 192 -10.20 -1.71 2.45
N LEU A 193 -10.67 -0.57 1.96
CA LEU A 193 -11.56 -0.50 0.78
C LEU A 193 -10.75 -0.61 -0.51
N LYS A 194 -10.90 -1.72 -1.25
CA LYS A 194 -10.14 -1.98 -2.48
C LYS A 194 -11.06 -2.23 -3.67
N ILE A 195 -10.77 -1.56 -4.78
CA ILE A 195 -11.38 -1.82 -6.08
C ILE A 195 -10.51 -2.84 -6.83
N MET A 196 -11.11 -3.95 -7.24
CA MET A 196 -10.41 -5.07 -7.85
C MET A 196 -10.65 -5.15 -9.37
N ASP A 197 -11.80 -4.67 -9.83
CA ASP A 197 -12.15 -4.60 -11.25
C ASP A 197 -13.15 -3.45 -11.52
N GLY A 198 -13.34 -3.13 -12.80
CA GLY A 198 -14.45 -2.34 -13.35
C GLY A 198 -15.02 -1.26 -12.43
N ALA A 199 -14.24 -0.23 -12.09
CA ALA A 199 -14.66 0.88 -11.23
C ALA A 199 -15.41 0.51 -9.92
N GLY A 200 -15.30 -0.73 -9.43
CA GLY A 200 -16.00 -1.22 -8.23
C GLY A 200 -17.04 -2.31 -8.46
N GLU A 201 -17.18 -2.84 -9.68
CA GLU A 201 -17.97 -4.06 -9.93
C GLU A 201 -17.49 -5.22 -9.07
N ILE A 202 -16.16 -5.39 -8.98
CA ILE A 202 -15.51 -6.31 -8.05
C ILE A 202 -14.73 -5.51 -7.01
N TRP A 203 -15.02 -5.76 -5.74
CA TRP A 203 -14.39 -5.08 -4.61
C TRP A 203 -13.82 -6.06 -3.58
N ARG A 204 -13.01 -5.54 -2.67
CA ARG A 204 -12.51 -6.25 -1.50
C ARG A 204 -12.49 -5.33 -0.29
N ILE A 205 -12.92 -5.85 0.85
CA ILE A 205 -12.82 -5.20 2.15
C ILE A 205 -11.83 -6.01 2.99
N GLU A 206 -10.67 -5.43 3.27
CA GLU A 206 -9.59 -6.05 4.04
C GLU A 206 -8.93 -4.98 4.94
N PRO A 207 -9.58 -4.61 6.05
CA PRO A 207 -9.10 -3.56 6.95
C PRO A 207 -7.81 -3.98 7.65
N GLN A 208 -6.88 -3.04 7.76
CA GLN A 208 -5.62 -3.19 8.49
C GLN A 208 -5.40 -1.98 9.40
N PRO A 209 -6.18 -1.81 10.48
CA PRO A 209 -6.20 -0.56 11.25
C PRO A 209 -4.92 -0.26 12.04
N GLY A 210 -4.04 -1.26 12.23
CA GLY A 210 -2.86 -1.11 13.09
C GLY A 210 -3.26 -0.74 14.51
N ASP A 211 -2.82 0.42 14.99
CA ASP A 211 -3.11 0.96 16.31
C ASP A 211 -4.22 2.04 16.30
N LEU A 212 -4.88 2.27 15.16
CA LEU A 212 -6.04 3.14 15.08
C LEU A 212 -7.23 2.49 15.81
N ARG A 213 -7.92 3.30 16.61
CA ARG A 213 -9.06 2.85 17.42
C ARG A 213 -10.40 2.95 16.72
N PHE A 214 -10.48 3.84 15.73
CA PHE A 214 -11.71 4.16 15.03
C PHE A 214 -11.37 4.53 13.59
N ILE A 215 -12.15 4.00 12.64
CA ILE A 215 -12.09 4.35 11.23
C ILE A 215 -13.51 4.59 10.73
N ASP A 216 -13.70 5.70 10.02
CA ASP A 216 -14.89 6.05 9.24
C ASP A 216 -14.40 6.67 7.93
N ALA A 217 -14.53 5.92 6.84
CA ALA A 217 -13.91 6.27 5.57
C ALA A 217 -14.74 5.77 4.38
N GLY A 218 -14.65 6.48 3.25
CA GLY A 218 -15.34 6.11 2.04
C GLY A 218 -14.98 6.97 0.83
N PHE A 219 -15.43 6.51 -0.34
CA PHE A 219 -15.31 7.22 -1.61
C PHE A 219 -16.48 6.84 -2.53
N THR A 220 -16.64 7.55 -3.64
CA THR A 220 -17.70 7.26 -4.63
C THR A 220 -17.08 6.92 -5.97
N THR A 221 -17.63 5.91 -6.63
CA THR A 221 -17.31 5.57 -8.03
C THR A 221 -18.54 5.79 -8.91
N VAL A 222 -18.43 5.50 -10.21
CA VAL A 222 -19.58 5.53 -11.14
C VAL A 222 -20.69 4.55 -10.75
N HIS A 223 -20.39 3.52 -9.95
CA HIS A 223 -21.37 2.56 -9.46
C HIS A 223 -22.04 2.99 -8.16
N GLY A 224 -21.47 3.95 -7.42
CA GLY A 224 -22.02 4.47 -6.17
C GLY A 224 -20.99 4.59 -5.04
N SER A 225 -21.48 4.80 -3.83
CA SER A 225 -20.63 5.01 -2.66
C SER A 225 -20.13 3.71 -2.04
N PHE A 226 -18.84 3.69 -1.73
CA PHE A 226 -18.15 2.73 -0.88
C PHE A 226 -17.88 3.40 0.47
N GLY A 227 -18.17 2.72 1.57
CA GLY A 227 -17.91 3.24 2.91
C GLY A 227 -17.72 2.13 3.92
N ILE A 228 -16.91 2.37 4.94
CA ILE A 228 -16.69 1.47 6.05
C ILE A 228 -16.52 2.25 7.35
N LYS A 229 -17.10 1.72 8.42
CA LYS A 229 -17.00 2.26 9.76
C LYS A 229 -16.79 1.13 10.76
N PHE A 230 -15.82 1.28 11.66
CA PHE A 230 -15.61 0.36 12.77
C PHE A 230 -14.76 0.97 13.88
N GLU A 231 -14.91 0.41 15.08
CA GLU A 231 -13.91 0.51 16.13
C GLU A 231 -12.99 -0.71 16.10
N ALA A 232 -11.69 -0.51 16.35
CA ALA A 232 -10.69 -1.57 16.40
C ALA A 232 -9.88 -1.50 17.69
N MET A 233 -9.76 -2.63 18.39
CA MET A 233 -8.91 -2.74 19.57
C MET A 233 -8.31 -4.14 19.66
N ASN A 234 -6.98 -4.25 19.72
CA ASN A 234 -6.25 -5.51 19.85
C ASN A 234 -6.69 -6.59 18.85
N GLY A 235 -6.86 -6.21 17.57
CA GLY A 235 -7.29 -7.12 16.50
C GLY A 235 -8.76 -7.51 16.52
N THR A 236 -9.55 -6.96 17.46
CA THR A 236 -11.00 -7.14 17.52
C THR A 236 -11.70 -5.95 16.90
N TYR A 237 -12.75 -6.21 16.13
CA TYR A 237 -13.61 -5.19 15.54
C TYR A 237 -14.92 -5.06 16.31
N LYS A 238 -15.37 -3.83 16.55
CA LYS A 238 -16.69 -3.53 17.09
C LYS A 238 -17.43 -2.61 16.13
N GLU A 239 -18.75 -2.79 16.09
CA GLU A 239 -19.66 -1.97 15.26
C GLU A 239 -19.24 -1.88 13.79
N LEU A 240 -18.61 -2.95 13.27
CA LEU A 240 -18.15 -2.98 11.90
C LEU A 240 -19.34 -2.99 10.97
N SER A 241 -19.45 -1.94 10.17
CA SER A 241 -20.45 -1.79 9.13
C SER A 241 -19.80 -1.24 7.86
N PHE A 242 -20.35 -1.61 6.71
CA PHE A 242 -19.88 -1.08 5.43
C PHE A 242 -21.03 -0.99 4.44
N LYS A 243 -20.84 -0.08 3.48
CA LYS A 243 -21.73 0.18 2.35
C LYS A 243 -20.95 -0.03 1.07
N VAL A 244 -21.52 -0.83 0.19
CA VAL A 244 -21.01 -1.08 -1.16
C VAL A 244 -22.16 -0.99 -2.15
N PRO A 245 -21.95 -0.55 -3.40
CA PRO A 245 -23.02 -0.39 -4.38
C PRO A 245 -23.84 -1.67 -4.62
N GLU A 246 -25.16 -1.53 -4.75
CA GLU A 246 -26.03 -2.61 -5.20
C GLU A 246 -25.61 -3.10 -6.60
N GLY A 247 -25.74 -4.42 -6.85
CA GLY A 247 -25.30 -5.04 -8.11
C GLY A 247 -23.79 -5.26 -8.25
N SER A 248 -22.98 -4.85 -7.27
CA SER A 248 -21.57 -5.24 -7.16
C SER A 248 -21.38 -6.51 -6.33
N ASN A 249 -20.19 -7.11 -6.39
CA ASN A 249 -19.83 -8.25 -5.54
C ASN A 249 -18.37 -8.21 -5.11
N GLY A 250 -18.06 -8.82 -3.98
CA GLY A 250 -16.69 -8.79 -3.48
C GLY A 250 -16.45 -9.68 -2.28
N ASP A 251 -15.21 -9.64 -1.81
CA ASP A 251 -14.76 -10.44 -0.68
C ASP A 251 -14.50 -9.58 0.55
N VAL A 252 -14.93 -10.04 1.71
CA VAL A 252 -14.53 -9.51 3.02
C VAL A 252 -13.51 -10.44 3.65
N ILE A 253 -12.37 -9.89 4.09
CA ILE A 253 -11.25 -10.61 4.72
C ILE A 253 -11.02 -10.01 6.11
N LEU A 254 -11.38 -10.77 7.16
CA LEU A 254 -11.23 -10.38 8.56
C LEU A 254 -10.62 -11.55 9.36
N PRO A 255 -9.28 -11.72 9.34
CA PRO A 255 -8.63 -12.83 10.02
C PRO A 255 -8.95 -12.87 11.52
N GLY A 256 -9.32 -14.03 12.05
CA GLY A 256 -9.61 -14.24 13.47
C GLY A 256 -10.98 -13.73 13.94
N VAL A 257 -11.81 -13.19 13.05
CA VAL A 257 -13.16 -12.72 13.36
C VAL A 257 -14.19 -13.81 13.07
N ARG A 258 -15.20 -13.93 13.93
CA ARG A 258 -16.35 -14.83 13.74
C ARG A 258 -17.66 -14.10 14.05
N GLY A 259 -18.69 -14.35 13.27
CA GLY A 259 -19.99 -13.71 13.45
C GLY A 259 -20.94 -13.96 12.29
N THR A 260 -21.89 -13.05 12.12
CA THR A 260 -22.84 -13.05 11.01
C THR A 260 -22.90 -11.66 10.41
N PHE A 261 -22.71 -11.57 9.10
CA PHE A 261 -23.00 -10.36 8.35
C PHE A 261 -24.51 -10.28 8.09
N VAL A 262 -25.10 -9.14 8.46
CA VAL A 262 -26.51 -8.83 8.27
C VAL A 262 -26.62 -7.68 7.28
N ASN A 263 -27.30 -7.90 6.17
CA ASN A 263 -27.62 -6.86 5.21
C ASN A 263 -28.93 -6.16 5.62
N GLN A 264 -29.09 -4.88 5.30
CA GLN A 264 -30.34 -4.14 5.49
C GLN A 264 -31.56 -4.79 4.81
N ASN A 265 -31.37 -5.56 3.74
CA ASN A 265 -32.45 -6.31 3.09
C ASN A 265 -32.87 -7.60 3.85
N GLY A 266 -32.28 -7.88 5.02
CA GLY A 266 -32.57 -9.07 5.82
C GLY A 266 -31.77 -10.31 5.44
N THR A 267 -30.80 -10.21 4.53
CA THR A 267 -29.89 -11.32 4.21
C THR A 267 -28.88 -11.55 5.34
N HIS A 268 -28.72 -12.80 5.77
CA HIS A 268 -27.76 -13.22 6.79
C HIS A 268 -26.72 -14.16 6.18
N ILE A 269 -25.43 -13.83 6.36
CA ILE A 269 -24.32 -14.66 5.92
C ILE A 269 -23.39 -14.95 7.10
N SER A 270 -23.25 -16.22 7.46
CA SER A 270 -22.32 -16.64 8.51
C SER A 270 -20.89 -16.35 8.08
N PHE A 271 -20.15 -15.65 8.93
CA PHE A 271 -18.73 -15.39 8.78
C PHE A 271 -17.99 -16.23 9.82
N ASN A 272 -17.61 -17.43 9.40
CA ASN A 272 -16.75 -18.30 10.20
C ASN A 272 -15.29 -17.93 9.89
N ASP A 273 -14.35 -18.34 10.74
CA ASP A 273 -12.90 -18.09 10.70
C ASP A 273 -12.15 -18.35 9.36
N ARG A 274 -12.88 -18.64 8.29
CA ARG A 274 -12.45 -18.59 6.91
C ARG A 274 -11.80 -17.24 6.62
N THR A 275 -10.70 -17.29 5.88
CA THR A 275 -9.91 -16.11 5.52
C THR A 275 -10.70 -15.11 4.68
N SER A 276 -11.76 -15.52 3.98
CA SER A 276 -12.58 -14.64 3.14
C SER A 276 -14.02 -15.11 3.04
N GLN A 277 -14.94 -14.16 2.84
CA GLN A 277 -16.35 -14.42 2.55
C GLN A 277 -16.82 -13.54 1.39
N SER A 278 -17.45 -14.16 0.38
CA SER A 278 -18.05 -13.43 -0.73
C SER A 278 -19.41 -12.87 -0.33
N LEU A 279 -19.66 -11.60 -0.66
CA LEU A 279 -20.89 -10.87 -0.40
C LEU A 279 -21.28 -10.04 -1.62
N GLY A 280 -22.58 -9.83 -1.79
CA GLY A 280 -23.11 -8.88 -2.76
C GLY A 280 -23.13 -7.44 -2.24
N GLY A 281 -23.54 -6.53 -3.12
CA GLY A 281 -23.82 -5.14 -2.80
C GLY A 281 -24.79 -4.92 -1.63
N GLY A 282 -24.80 -3.71 -1.10
CA GLY A 282 -25.70 -3.27 -0.05
C GLY A 282 -24.99 -2.78 1.21
N ASN A 283 -25.78 -2.67 2.28
CA ASN A 283 -25.36 -2.15 3.58
C ASN A 283 -25.28 -3.29 4.57
N TRP A 284 -24.06 -3.62 4.99
CA TRP A 284 -23.76 -4.77 5.83
C TRP A 284 -23.30 -4.34 7.21
N THR A 285 -23.73 -5.07 8.24
CA THR A 285 -23.23 -4.95 9.62
C THR A 285 -22.77 -6.31 10.12
N LEU A 286 -21.60 -6.35 10.77
CA LEU A 286 -21.10 -7.54 11.43
C LEU A 286 -21.71 -7.67 12.84
N VAL A 287 -22.42 -8.76 13.08
CA VAL A 287 -22.85 -9.19 14.41
C VAL A 287 -21.88 -10.27 14.89
N PRO A 288 -20.90 -9.95 15.75
CA PRO A 288 -19.92 -10.93 16.22
C PRO A 288 -20.60 -12.01 17.06
N PHE A 289 -20.10 -13.25 16.99
CA PHE A 289 -20.55 -14.28 17.93
C PHE A 289 -20.11 -13.89 19.35
N LYS A 290 -21.00 -14.04 20.33
CA LYS A 290 -20.60 -13.95 21.74
C LYS A 290 -19.64 -15.10 22.01
N ASN A 291 -18.44 -14.77 22.49
CA ASN A 291 -17.54 -15.76 23.08
C ASN A 291 -18.16 -16.36 24.34
#